data_AF-A0A6H1NEP9-F1
#
_entry.id   AF-A0A6H1NEP9-F1
#
_cell.length_a   1.000
_cell.length_b   1.000
_cell.length_c   1.000
_cell.angle_alpha   90.00
_cell.angle_beta   90.00
_cell.angle_gamma   90.00
#
_symmetry.space_group_name_H-M   'P 1'
#
loop_
_entity.id
_entity.type
_entity.pdbx_description
1 polymer ?
#
loop_
_entity_poly.entity_id
_entity_poly.type
_entity_poly.pdbx_seq_one_letter_code
_entity_poly.pdbx_strand_id
1 'polypeptide(L)' 'MAGADIALISEEWTLEVTTPDGNRKKATGTTANVARRGQDGTWRMAILNPLGTA' A
#
# COMPACT_ATOMS: atom_id res chain seq x y z
N MET A 1 17.66 -16.98 6.81
CA MET A 1 16.29 -17.45 7.07
C MET A 1 15.43 -17.05 5.89
N ALA A 2 14.69 -17.97 5.27
CA ALA A 2 13.74 -17.60 4.22
C ALA A 2 12.71 -16.62 4.81
N GLY A 3 12.53 -15.45 4.17
CA GLY A 3 11.53 -14.45 4.59
C GLY A 3 12.09 -13.16 5.23
N ALA A 4 13.37 -13.06 5.56
CA ALA A 4 13.93 -11.81 6.13
C ALA A 4 13.84 -10.60 5.17
N ASP A 5 13.73 -10.86 3.88
CA ASP A 5 13.61 -9.85 2.83
C ASP A 5 12.16 -9.61 2.41
N ILE A 6 11.18 -10.15 3.14
CA ILE A 6 9.74 -9.97 2.87
C ILE A 6 9.07 -9.44 4.14
N ALA A 7 8.21 -8.43 3.98
CA ALA A 7 7.40 -7.90 5.06
C ALA A 7 5.94 -7.77 4.64
N LEU A 8 5.03 -8.14 5.54
CA LEU A 8 3.61 -7.80 5.45
C LEU A 8 3.41 -6.43 6.11
N ILE A 9 2.71 -5.54 5.43
CA ILE A 9 2.32 -4.23 5.95
C ILE A 9 0.80 -4.20 6.03
N SER A 10 0.27 -4.01 7.23
CA SER A 10 -1.15 -3.77 7.47
C SER A 10 -1.32 -2.32 7.89
N GLU A 11 -2.21 -1.58 7.23
CA GLU A 11 -2.43 -0.16 7.50
C GLU A 11 -3.88 0.24 7.35
N GLU A 12 -4.26 1.25 8.14
CA GLU A 12 -5.48 2.03 7.96
C GLU A 12 -5.12 3.28 7.15
N TRP A 13 -5.90 3.59 6.12
CA TRP A 13 -5.57 4.68 5.21
C TRP A 13 -6.76 5.61 4.95
N THR A 14 -6.43 6.85 4.59
CA THR A 14 -7.35 7.86 4.08
C THR A 14 -6.75 8.49 2.83
N LEU A 15 -7.52 8.54 1.75
CA LEU A 15 -7.20 9.24 0.51
C LEU A 15 -8.15 10.42 0.34
N GLU A 16 -7.60 11.58 0.02
CA GLU A 16 -8.38 12.70 -0.43
C GLU A 16 -7.85 13.22 -1.77
N VAL A 17 -8.73 13.28 -2.77
CA VAL A 17 -8.39 13.66 -4.15
C VAL A 17 -9.28 14.80 -4.60
N THR A 18 -8.68 15.77 -5.30
CA THR A 18 -9.45 16.75 -6.07
C THR A 18 -9.52 16.23 -7.50
N THR A 19 -10.72 15.99 -8.01
CA THR A 19 -10.93 15.50 -9.36
C THR A 19 -10.76 16.62 -10.40
N PRO A 20 -10.54 16.29 -11.68
CA PRO A 20 -10.31 17.30 -12.72
C PRO A 20 -11.44 18.33 -12.90
N ASP A 21 -12.66 18.00 -12.48
CA ASP A 21 -13.82 18.90 -12.45
C ASP A 21 -13.84 19.84 -11.22
N GLY A 22 -12.82 19.78 -10.36
CA GLY A 22 -12.68 20.58 -9.14
C GLY A 22 -13.35 19.99 -7.90
N ASN A 23 -14.04 18.85 -8.00
CA ASN A 23 -14.71 18.25 -6.85
C ASN A 23 -13.72 17.56 -5.89
N ARG A 24 -13.95 17.67 -4.57
CA ARG A 24 -13.17 16.93 -3.56
C ARG A 24 -13.83 15.58 -3.28
N LYS A 25 -13.05 14.50 -3.33
CA LYS A 25 -13.46 13.14 -2.97
C LYS A 25 -12.61 12.63 -1.82
N LYS A 26 -13.22 11.87 -0.91
CA LYS A 26 -12.57 11.18 0.19
C LYS A 26 -12.87 9.69 0.13
N ALA A 27 -11.86 8.87 0.38
CA ALA A 27 -11.99 7.43 0.56
C ALA A 27 -11.16 7.00 1.77
N THR A 28 -11.58 5.93 2.44
CA THR A 28 -10.91 5.34 3.60
C THR A 28 -10.94 3.83 3.50
N GLY A 29 -9.98 3.14 4.11
CA GLY A 29 -10.00 1.69 4.16
C GLY A 29 -8.89 1.09 5.01
N THR A 30 -8.87 -0.24 5.01
CA THR A 30 -7.79 -1.05 5.57
C THR A 30 -7.18 -1.86 4.44
N THR A 31 -5.86 -2.01 4.43
CA THR A 31 -5.16 -2.77 3.40
C THR A 31 -4.07 -3.65 3.97
N ALA A 32 -3.68 -4.65 3.17
CA ALA A 32 -2.52 -5.48 3.38
C ALA A 32 -1.62 -5.40 2.13
N ASN A 33 -0.39 -4.97 2.32
CA ASN A 33 0.63 -4.83 1.28
C ASN A 33 1.83 -5.73 1.58
N VAL A 34 2.61 -6.05 0.56
CA VAL A 34 3.85 -6.81 0.71
C VAL A 34 5.02 -5.98 0.27
N ALA A 35 6.02 -5.82 1.14
CA ALA A 35 7.31 -5.24 0.80
C ALA A 35 8.34 -6.34 0.54
N ARG A 36 9.25 -6.08 -0.40
CA ARG A 36 10.46 -6.90 -0.59
C ARG A 36 11.71 -6.03 -0.54
N ARG A 37 12.73 -6.50 0.18
CA ARG A 37 14.06 -5.92 0.15
C ARG A 37 14.82 -6.42 -1.07
N GLY A 38 15.29 -5.49 -1.89
CA GLY A 38 16.16 -5.79 -3.03
C GLY A 38 17.57 -6.14 -2.59
N GLN A 39 18.38 -6.66 -3.52
CA GLN A 39 19.81 -6.90 -3.28
C GLN A 39 20.58 -5.61 -2.97
N ASP A 40 20.06 -4.47 -3.44
CA ASP A 40 20.54 -3.13 -3.09
C ASP A 40 20.21 -2.71 -1.66
N GLY A 41 19.57 -3.59 -0.88
CA GLY A 41 19.16 -3.34 0.50
C GLY A 41 17.93 -2.44 0.64
N THR A 42 17.31 -2.01 -0.46
CA THR A 42 16.16 -1.09 -0.43
C THR A 42 14.84 -1.85 -0.42
N TRP A 43 13.91 -1.44 0.44
CA TRP A 43 12.55 -1.97 0.48
C TRP A 43 11.68 -1.32 -0.58
N ARG A 44 10.91 -2.14 -1.31
CA ARG A 44 9.93 -1.70 -2.31
C ARG A 44 8.64 -2.48 -2.15
N MET A 45 7.52 -1.85 -2.51
CA MET A 45 6.24 -2.55 -2.57
C MET A 45 6.29 -3.58 -3.70
N ALA A 46 6.12 -4.85 -3.33
CA ALA A 46 6.06 -5.97 -4.26
C ALA A 46 4.60 -6.30 -4.63
N ILE A 47 3.68 -6.15 -3.66
CA ILE A 47 2.24 -6.29 -3.87
C ILE A 47 1.56 -5.12 -3.16
N LEU A 48 0.62 -4.49 -3.86
CA LEU A 48 -0.28 -3.47 -3.32
C LEU A 48 -1.72 -3.97 -3.46
N ASN A 49 -2.48 -3.98 -2.37
CA ASN A 49 -3.91 -4.29 -2.40
C ASN A 49 -4.74 -3.19 -1.71
N PRO A 50 -4.64 -1.93 -2.19
CA PRO A 50 -5.10 -0.76 -1.44
C PRO A 50 -6.61 -0.76 -1.16
N LEU A 51 -7.41 -1.41 -2.00
CA LEU A 51 -8.87 -1.49 -1.83
C LEU A 51 -9.31 -2.70 -0.98
N GLY A 52 -8.39 -3.57 -0.58
CA GLY A 52 -8.69 -4.83 0.09
C GLY A 52 -9.37 -5.85 -0.85
N THR A 53 -9.75 -6.99 -0.28
CA THR A 53 -10.63 -7.97 -0.94
C THR A 53 -12.01 -7.86 -0.30
N ALA A 54 -13.04 -7.59 -1.11
CA ALA A 54 -14.44 -7.63 -0.68
C ALA A 54 -14.89 -9.05 -0.34
#